data_AF-A0A7E4VR29-F1
#
_entry.id   AF-A0A7E4VR29-F1
#
_cell.length_a   1.000
_cell.length_b   1.000
_cell.length_c   1.000
_cell.angle_alpha   90.00
_cell.angle_beta   90.00
_cell.angle_gamma   90.00
#
_symmetry.space_group_name_H-M   'P 1'
#
loop_
_entity.id
_entity.type
_entity.pdbx_description
1 polymer ?
#
loop_
_entity_poly.entity_id
_entity_poly.type
_entity_poly.pdbx_seq_one_letter_code
_entity_poly.pdbx_strand_id
1 'polypeptide(L)'
;MANALLKLTLVAGLIAAASAGIGDNPFDLKTLTGLISGIGHMIEHPLNTIEIPSQLIMGQWFQVYKAAVNFDLYKTQIYCPVAYFKPNTIMGEDGFSIEEAFRVDSKNGPIETYKRDLNKVGAGKYWMYTEEYFYPRQFYIINAGPKFDNDTLIEEADVQYFIVTDASRMSLSVYCREPFKFFQHYNKEVAKYLEEAGFGGKVAFNSPRPIYQGPDCEWPTEKEVFARRVLKNHENAKRAESTNGTSPELLKNVLQNPQKALQEILTMH
;
A
#
# COMPACT_ATOMS: atom_id res chain seq x y z
N MET A 1 21.53 -17.52 23.03
CA MET A 1 20.58 -16.67 23.80
C MET A 1 21.07 -15.24 24.05
N ALA A 2 22.38 -14.95 24.11
CA ALA A 2 22.89 -13.58 24.31
C ALA A 2 22.71 -12.61 23.11
N ASN A 3 22.64 -13.11 21.87
CA ASN A 3 22.52 -12.26 20.67
C ASN A 3 21.11 -11.71 20.39
N ALA A 4 20.08 -12.24 21.04
CA ALA A 4 18.69 -11.77 20.85
C ALA A 4 18.38 -10.53 21.71
N LEU A 5 18.98 -10.45 22.91
CA LEU A 5 18.81 -9.31 23.80
C LEU A 5 19.48 -8.04 23.28
N LEU A 6 20.64 -8.18 22.62
CA LEU A 6 21.43 -7.05 22.11
C LEU A 6 20.78 -6.35 20.89
N LYS A 7 19.95 -7.07 20.12
CA LYS A 7 19.19 -6.48 19.00
C LYS A 7 17.92 -5.76 19.48
N LEU A 8 17.38 -6.13 20.64
CA LEU A 8 16.18 -5.51 21.22
C LEU A 8 16.46 -4.10 21.77
N THR A 9 17.66 -3.89 22.35
CA THR A 9 18.08 -2.59 22.87
C THR A 9 18.42 -1.57 21.79
N LEU A 10 18.88 -2.00 20.61
CA LEU A 10 19.24 -1.07 19.53
C LEU A 10 18.00 -0.47 18.83
N VAL A 11 16.89 -1.23 18.73
CA VAL A 11 15.66 -0.75 18.08
C VAL A 11 14.89 0.22 18.99
N ALA A 12 14.94 0.03 20.32
CA ALA A 12 14.34 0.95 21.27
C ALA A 12 15.10 2.31 21.33
N GLY A 13 16.42 2.31 21.10
CA GLY A 13 17.23 3.54 21.12
C GLY A 13 17.04 4.45 19.91
N LEU A 14 16.64 3.91 18.76
CA LEU A 14 16.47 4.69 17.51
C LEU A 14 15.17 5.51 17.45
N ILE A 15 14.21 5.25 18.34
CA ILE A 15 12.95 6.01 18.43
C ILE A 15 13.09 7.22 19.38
N ALA A 16 14.13 7.27 20.20
CA ALA A 16 14.31 8.33 21.22
C ALA A 16 14.88 9.66 20.68
N ALA A 17 15.20 9.77 19.37
CA ALA A 17 15.88 10.94 18.81
C ALA A 17 15.02 11.83 17.90
N ALA A 18 13.69 11.81 18.04
CA ALA A 18 12.81 12.77 17.38
C ALA A 18 12.19 13.72 18.42
N SER A 19 12.88 14.84 18.63
CA SER A 19 12.37 16.14 19.13
C SER A 19 11.28 16.13 20.21
N ALA A 20 11.69 16.42 21.44
CA ALA A 20 10.82 16.86 22.51
C ALA A 20 10.14 18.19 22.15
N GLY A 21 8.83 18.14 21.87
CA GLY A 21 7.91 19.26 22.01
C GLY A 21 7.26 19.17 23.38
N ILE A 22 7.34 20.25 24.16
CA ILE A 22 6.77 20.35 25.51
C ILE A 22 5.24 20.35 25.41
N GLY A 23 4.60 19.38 26.07
CA GLY A 23 3.16 19.40 26.33
C GLY A 23 2.34 18.40 25.51
N ASP A 24 2.68 17.12 25.54
CA ASP A 24 1.73 16.00 25.50
C ASP A 24 2.49 14.72 25.89
N ASN A 25 2.00 13.97 26.88
CA ASN A 25 2.63 12.73 27.34
C ASN A 25 2.63 11.69 26.20
N PRO A 26 3.79 11.30 25.61
CA PRO A 26 3.78 10.46 24.41
C PRO A 26 3.77 8.96 24.70
N PHE A 27 3.58 8.53 25.94
CA PHE A 27 3.52 7.10 26.29
C PHE A 27 2.43 6.82 27.32
N ASP A 28 1.18 6.77 26.85
CA ASP A 28 0.10 6.15 27.61
C ASP A 28 0.42 4.65 27.76
N LEU A 29 0.43 4.18 29.01
CA LEU A 29 0.65 2.78 29.38
C LEU A 29 -0.33 1.85 28.65
N LYS A 30 -1.54 2.34 28.33
CA LYS A 30 -2.53 1.59 27.53
C LYS A 30 -2.11 1.44 26.07
N THR A 31 -1.51 2.47 25.48
CA THR A 31 -0.97 2.43 24.11
C THR A 31 0.24 1.50 24.03
N LEU A 32 1.12 1.52 25.04
CA LEU A 32 2.26 0.60 25.12
C LEU A 32 1.82 -0.86 25.36
N THR A 33 0.84 -1.08 26.23
CA THR A 33 0.27 -2.41 26.48
C THR A 33 -0.48 -2.94 25.25
N GLY A 34 -1.18 -2.07 24.51
CA GLY A 34 -1.80 -2.40 23.22
C GLY A 34 -0.76 -2.74 22.14
N LEU A 35 0.38 -2.04 22.12
CA LEU A 35 1.49 -2.32 21.21
C LEU A 35 2.13 -3.69 21.50
N ILE A 36 2.45 -3.98 22.77
CA ILE A 36 3.12 -5.23 23.19
C ILE A 36 2.18 -6.43 23.05
N SER A 37 0.92 -6.30 23.47
CA SER A 37 -0.10 -7.33 23.27
C SER A 37 -0.37 -7.59 21.78
N GLY A 38 -0.25 -6.56 20.95
CA GLY A 38 -0.48 -6.66 19.52
C GLY A 38 0.62 -7.38 18.76
N ILE A 39 1.87 -7.05 19.07
CA ILE A 39 3.03 -7.72 18.49
C ILE A 39 3.05 -9.20 18.89
N GLY A 40 2.70 -9.52 20.15
CA GLY A 40 2.57 -10.91 20.62
C GLY A 40 1.52 -11.71 19.83
N HIS A 41 0.32 -11.15 19.65
CA HIS A 41 -0.76 -11.80 18.90
C HIS A 41 -0.41 -12.04 17.42
N MET A 42 0.37 -11.15 16.79
CA MET A 42 0.88 -11.34 15.44
C MET A 42 1.95 -12.45 15.36
N ILE A 43 2.80 -12.59 16.37
CA ILE A 43 3.83 -13.65 16.39
C ILE A 43 3.19 -15.05 16.58
N GLU A 44 2.10 -15.14 17.35
CA GLU A 44 1.40 -16.40 17.63
C GLU A 44 0.64 -16.97 16.42
N HIS A 45 0.30 -16.14 15.43
CA HIS A 45 -0.48 -16.54 14.25
C HIS A 45 0.36 -16.39 12.97
N PRO A 46 1.19 -17.38 12.58
CA PRO A 46 1.96 -17.30 11.35
C PRO A 46 1.03 -17.21 10.13
N LEU A 47 1.24 -16.21 9.27
CA LEU A 47 0.50 -16.09 8.01
C LEU A 47 1.16 -16.92 6.93
N ASN A 48 0.40 -17.88 6.41
CA ASN A 48 0.76 -18.58 5.19
C ASN A 48 0.23 -17.79 3.98
N THR A 49 1.00 -17.79 2.91
CA THR A 49 0.57 -17.22 1.63
C THR A 49 -0.03 -18.31 0.76
N ILE A 50 -0.99 -17.93 -0.07
CA ILE A 50 -1.58 -18.80 -1.08
C ILE A 50 -1.24 -18.32 -2.48
N GLU A 51 -1.03 -19.26 -3.39
CA GLU A 51 -0.77 -18.97 -4.79
C GLU A 51 -2.10 -18.93 -5.54
N ILE A 52 -2.46 -17.76 -6.06
CA ILE A 52 -3.55 -17.63 -7.02
C ILE A 52 -2.90 -17.47 -8.40
N PRO A 53 -3.16 -18.38 -9.36
CA PRO A 53 -2.69 -18.22 -10.72
C PRO A 53 -3.02 -16.84 -11.28
N SER A 54 -2.04 -16.19 -11.92
CA SER A 54 -2.14 -14.82 -12.41
C SER A 54 -3.40 -14.58 -13.24
N GLN A 55 -3.78 -15.54 -14.09
CA GLN A 55 -4.99 -15.50 -14.92
C GLN A 55 -6.31 -15.33 -14.13
N LEU A 56 -6.39 -15.83 -12.89
CA LEU A 56 -7.57 -15.68 -12.04
C LEU A 56 -7.62 -14.32 -11.32
N ILE A 57 -6.48 -13.64 -11.20
CA ILE A 57 -6.34 -12.31 -10.59
C ILE A 57 -6.65 -11.20 -11.61
N MET A 58 -6.51 -11.44 -12.91
CA MET A 58 -6.64 -10.36 -13.90
C MET A 58 -8.03 -9.71 -13.92
N GLY A 59 -8.06 -8.46 -14.41
CA GLY A 59 -9.28 -7.68 -14.61
C GLY A 59 -9.60 -6.74 -13.45
N GLN A 60 -10.88 -6.40 -13.34
CA GLN A 60 -11.37 -5.41 -12.38
C GLN A 60 -11.60 -6.04 -10.99
N TRP A 61 -11.21 -5.29 -9.97
CA TRP A 61 -11.44 -5.58 -8.55
C TRP A 61 -11.79 -4.31 -7.79
N PHE A 62 -12.51 -4.47 -6.69
CA PHE A 62 -12.91 -3.39 -5.80
C PHE A 62 -12.31 -3.63 -4.43
N GLN A 63 -11.64 -2.63 -3.86
CA GLN A 63 -11.10 -2.74 -2.51
C GLN A 63 -12.21 -2.45 -1.49
N VAL A 64 -12.53 -3.43 -0.66
CA VAL A 64 -13.66 -3.35 0.31
C VAL A 64 -13.20 -3.20 1.75
N TYR A 65 -11.96 -3.61 2.06
CA TYR A 65 -11.33 -3.35 3.34
C TYR A 65 -9.91 -2.85 3.16
N LYS A 66 -9.48 -2.08 4.16
CA LYS A 66 -8.07 -1.76 4.38
C LYS A 66 -7.70 -1.81 5.86
N ALA A 67 -6.42 -1.87 6.18
CA ALA A 67 -5.95 -1.56 7.54
C ALA A 67 -5.98 -0.04 7.80
N ALA A 68 -5.86 0.36 9.07
CA ALA A 68 -5.71 1.77 9.44
C ALA A 68 -4.44 2.37 8.81
N VAL A 69 -3.37 1.58 8.72
CA VAL A 69 -2.20 1.86 7.88
C VAL A 69 -2.44 1.25 6.51
N ASN A 70 -2.74 2.07 5.50
CA ASN A 70 -2.90 1.59 4.13
C ASN A 70 -1.52 1.42 3.47
N PHE A 71 -1.45 0.67 2.36
CA PHE A 71 -0.28 0.68 1.48
C PHE A 71 0.10 2.12 1.08
N ASP A 72 -0.91 2.98 0.92
CA ASP A 72 -0.75 4.42 0.77
C ASP A 72 -0.82 5.14 2.12
N LEU A 73 0.32 5.17 2.83
CA LEU A 73 0.47 5.72 4.18
C LEU A 73 -0.12 7.14 4.36
N TYR A 74 -0.22 7.91 3.27
CA TYR A 74 -0.66 9.31 3.28
C TYR A 74 -2.18 9.49 3.13
N LYS A 75 -2.94 8.48 2.69
CA LYS A 75 -4.36 8.62 2.38
C LYS A 75 -5.23 7.81 3.34
N THR A 76 -5.60 8.45 4.45
CA THR A 76 -6.36 7.80 5.54
C THR A 76 -7.84 7.65 5.22
N GLN A 77 -8.40 8.46 4.31
CA GLN A 77 -9.80 8.39 3.88
C GLN A 77 -9.88 8.18 2.37
N ILE A 78 -10.36 7.00 1.96
CA ILE A 78 -10.55 6.63 0.56
C ILE A 78 -11.98 6.13 0.36
N TYR A 79 -12.55 6.41 -0.81
CA TYR A 79 -13.92 6.09 -1.17
C TYR A 79 -13.97 5.51 -2.58
N CYS A 80 -14.88 4.56 -2.82
CA CYS A 80 -15.13 3.94 -4.11
C CYS A 80 -13.85 3.43 -4.84
N PRO A 81 -12.91 2.73 -4.16
CA PRO A 81 -11.70 2.28 -4.82
C PRO A 81 -11.98 1.17 -5.84
N VAL A 82 -11.32 1.29 -6.99
CA VAL A 82 -11.28 0.29 -8.05
C VAL A 82 -9.83 0.02 -8.44
N ALA A 83 -9.54 -1.22 -8.78
CA ALA A 83 -8.21 -1.68 -9.15
C ALA A 83 -8.31 -2.55 -10.42
N TYR A 84 -7.44 -2.28 -11.39
CA TYR A 84 -7.35 -3.01 -12.65
C TYR A 84 -6.04 -3.79 -12.69
N PHE A 85 -6.13 -5.11 -12.61
CA PHE A 85 -5.01 -6.04 -12.63
C PHE A 85 -4.71 -6.48 -14.06
N LYS A 86 -3.46 -6.33 -14.49
CA LYS A 86 -3.03 -6.60 -15.87
C LYS A 86 -1.73 -7.39 -15.90
N PRO A 87 -1.54 -8.32 -16.85
CA PRO A 87 -0.26 -8.98 -17.01
C PRO A 87 0.85 -7.96 -17.28
N ASN A 88 2.01 -8.13 -16.66
CA ASN A 88 3.18 -7.31 -16.92
C ASN A 88 4.44 -8.16 -17.02
N THR A 89 4.80 -8.46 -18.27
CA THR A 89 5.97 -9.29 -18.61
C THR A 89 7.30 -8.65 -18.23
N ILE A 90 7.35 -7.33 -18.02
CA ILE A 90 8.55 -6.63 -17.53
C ILE A 90 8.88 -7.07 -16.11
N MET A 91 7.87 -7.43 -15.31
CA MET A 91 8.05 -7.89 -13.93
C MET A 91 8.35 -9.39 -13.81
N GLY A 92 8.62 -10.07 -14.93
CA GLY A 92 8.92 -11.49 -14.97
C GLY A 92 7.71 -12.38 -15.20
N GLU A 93 7.93 -13.70 -15.07
CA GLU A 93 6.87 -14.71 -15.16
C GLU A 93 5.85 -14.53 -14.03
N ASP A 94 4.56 -14.57 -14.36
CA ASP A 94 3.44 -14.23 -13.47
C ASP A 94 3.49 -12.82 -12.85
N GLY A 95 4.34 -11.95 -13.38
CA GLY A 95 4.37 -10.54 -13.03
C GLY A 95 3.10 -9.82 -13.51
N PHE A 96 2.61 -8.87 -12.71
CA PHE A 96 1.42 -8.09 -13.05
C PHE A 96 1.50 -6.66 -12.54
N SER A 97 0.64 -5.82 -13.07
CA SER A 97 0.48 -4.43 -12.64
C SER A 97 -0.93 -4.20 -12.13
N ILE A 98 -1.05 -3.29 -11.18
CA ILE A 98 -2.33 -2.80 -10.65
C ILE A 98 -2.39 -1.31 -10.97
N GLU A 99 -3.42 -0.91 -11.73
CA GLU A 99 -3.78 0.49 -11.89
C GLU A 99 -5.01 0.76 -11.03
N GLU A 100 -4.85 1.58 -10.00
CA GLU A 100 -5.87 1.85 -9.01
C GLU A 100 -6.40 3.27 -9.15
N ALA A 101 -7.67 3.44 -8.81
CA ALA A 101 -8.28 4.75 -8.66
C ALA A 101 -9.24 4.76 -7.47
N PHE A 102 -9.25 5.87 -6.74
CA PHE A 102 -10.16 6.07 -5.62
C PHE A 102 -10.39 7.56 -5.38
N ARG A 103 -11.51 7.87 -4.72
CA ARG A 103 -11.82 9.23 -4.29
C ARG A 103 -11.24 9.49 -2.90
N VAL A 104 -10.75 10.70 -2.68
CA VAL A 104 -10.22 11.15 -1.40
C VAL A 104 -11.11 12.24 -0.80
N ASP A 105 -11.00 12.46 0.50
CA ASP A 105 -11.72 13.47 1.31
C ASP A 105 -13.24 13.25 1.44
N SER A 106 -13.92 12.80 0.37
CA SER A 106 -15.34 12.45 0.40
C SER A 106 -15.71 11.51 -0.74
N LYS A 107 -16.93 10.95 -0.70
CA LYS A 107 -17.49 10.11 -1.77
C LYS A 107 -17.60 10.80 -3.14
N ASN A 108 -17.60 12.13 -3.17
CA ASN A 108 -17.64 12.94 -4.40
C ASN A 108 -16.35 13.73 -4.59
N GLY A 109 -15.31 13.44 -3.81
CA GLY A 109 -14.04 14.13 -3.87
C GLY A 109 -13.25 13.82 -5.14
N PRO A 110 -12.06 14.44 -5.27
CA PRO A 110 -11.20 14.23 -6.42
C PRO A 110 -10.75 12.77 -6.52
N ILE A 111 -10.57 12.31 -7.75
CA ILE A 111 -10.05 10.97 -8.04
C ILE A 111 -8.52 11.04 -8.04
N GLU A 112 -7.91 10.20 -7.22
CA GLU A 112 -6.48 9.90 -7.25
C GLU A 112 -6.26 8.57 -7.96
N THR A 113 -5.14 8.47 -8.66
CA THR A 113 -4.75 7.27 -9.40
C THR A 113 -3.35 6.84 -9.01
N TYR A 114 -3.13 5.53 -8.96
CA TYR A 114 -1.85 4.91 -8.61
C TYR A 114 -1.52 3.78 -9.59
N LYS A 115 -0.23 3.55 -9.83
CA LYS A 115 0.26 2.34 -10.50
C LYS A 115 1.20 1.58 -9.59
N ARG A 116 1.00 0.27 -9.55
CA ARG A 116 1.85 -0.67 -8.82
C ARG A 116 2.29 -1.78 -9.75
N ASP A 117 3.58 -2.09 -9.76
CA ASP A 117 4.15 -3.19 -10.53
C ASP A 117 4.60 -4.29 -9.58
N LEU A 118 4.24 -5.54 -9.86
CA LEU A 118 4.42 -6.67 -8.97
C LEU A 118 5.29 -7.75 -9.62
N ASN A 119 6.41 -8.04 -8.97
CA ASN A 119 7.32 -9.12 -9.33
C ASN A 119 7.14 -10.29 -8.35
N LYS A 120 6.85 -11.48 -8.87
CA LYS A 120 6.66 -12.70 -8.08
C LYS A 120 8.01 -13.19 -7.53
N VAL A 121 8.06 -13.47 -6.23
CA VAL A 121 9.26 -14.00 -5.55
C VAL A 121 9.01 -15.30 -4.80
N GLY A 122 7.77 -15.77 -4.77
CA GLY A 122 7.38 -17.05 -4.19
C GLY A 122 5.87 -17.23 -4.23
N ALA A 123 5.39 -18.37 -3.73
CA ALA A 123 3.97 -18.70 -3.71
C ALA A 123 3.16 -17.61 -2.97
N GLY A 124 2.32 -16.86 -3.69
CA GLY A 124 1.53 -15.75 -3.17
C GLY A 124 2.35 -14.54 -2.69
N LYS A 125 3.63 -14.45 -3.04
CA LYS A 125 4.55 -13.41 -2.54
C LYS A 125 5.11 -12.58 -3.69
N TYR A 126 4.95 -11.26 -3.58
CA TYR A 126 5.41 -10.32 -4.59
C TYR A 126 6.19 -9.15 -3.97
N TRP A 127 7.16 -8.64 -4.72
CA TRP A 127 7.67 -7.28 -4.53
C TRP A 127 6.83 -6.31 -5.34
N MET A 128 6.33 -5.28 -4.67
CA MET A 128 5.47 -4.25 -5.22
C MET A 128 6.24 -2.92 -5.32
N TYR A 129 6.37 -2.44 -6.54
CA TYR A 129 6.99 -1.17 -6.92
C TYR A 129 5.90 -0.17 -7.28
N THR A 130 6.15 1.13 -7.10
CA THR A 130 5.19 2.19 -7.39
C THR A 130 5.92 3.42 -7.93
N GLU A 131 5.21 4.33 -8.58
CA GLU A 131 5.79 5.57 -9.14
C GLU A 131 5.97 6.65 -8.05
N GLU A 132 5.39 6.44 -6.87
CA GLU A 132 5.17 7.45 -5.83
C GLU A 132 6.21 7.43 -4.71
N TYR A 133 6.89 6.30 -4.48
CA TYR A 133 7.95 6.18 -3.49
C TYR A 133 8.99 5.14 -3.92
N PHE A 134 10.24 5.35 -3.48
CA PHE A 134 11.39 4.61 -3.98
C PHE A 134 11.49 3.16 -3.48
N TYR A 135 11.04 2.89 -2.26
CA TYR A 135 11.26 1.58 -1.62
C TYR A 135 10.15 0.59 -2.00
N PRO A 136 10.49 -0.59 -2.57
CA PRO A 136 9.51 -1.61 -2.85
C PRO A 136 8.92 -2.16 -1.55
N ARG A 137 7.64 -2.53 -1.60
CA ARG A 137 6.92 -3.16 -0.48
C ARG A 137 6.60 -4.60 -0.80
N GLN A 138 6.34 -5.40 0.23
CA GLN A 138 5.85 -6.75 0.04
C GLN A 138 4.34 -6.74 -0.18
N PHE A 139 3.88 -7.58 -1.11
CA PHE A 139 2.48 -7.82 -1.39
C PHE A 139 2.25 -9.32 -1.31
N TYR A 140 1.59 -9.76 -0.23
CA TYR A 140 1.40 -11.15 0.13
C TYR A 140 -0.09 -11.49 0.08
N ILE A 141 -0.45 -12.43 -0.78
CA ILE A 141 -1.81 -12.97 -0.86
C ILE A 141 -1.93 -14.05 0.22
N ILE A 142 -2.83 -13.85 1.18
CA ILE A 142 -2.95 -14.71 2.37
C ILE A 142 -4.24 -15.53 2.40
N ASN A 143 -5.25 -15.14 1.62
CA ASN A 143 -6.48 -15.88 1.48
C ASN A 143 -7.23 -15.47 0.20
N ALA A 144 -8.09 -16.35 -0.31
CA ALA A 144 -8.98 -16.13 -1.42
C ALA A 144 -10.22 -17.01 -1.30
N GLY A 145 -11.28 -16.63 -1.98
CA GLY A 145 -12.48 -17.46 -1.97
C GLY A 145 -13.57 -16.97 -2.90
N PRO A 146 -14.74 -17.64 -2.86
CA PRO A 146 -15.07 -18.75 -1.96
C PRO A 146 -14.26 -20.03 -2.24
N LYS A 147 -13.93 -20.77 -1.17
CA LYS A 147 -13.31 -22.12 -1.22
C LYS A 147 -12.12 -22.24 -2.18
N PHE A 148 -11.12 -21.38 -2.01
CA PHE A 148 -9.90 -21.43 -2.80
C PHE A 148 -8.69 -21.66 -1.90
N ASP A 149 -7.82 -22.57 -2.32
CA ASP A 149 -6.52 -22.85 -1.72
C ASP A 149 -5.50 -23.27 -2.80
N ASN A 150 -4.30 -23.67 -2.39
CA ASN A 150 -3.23 -24.07 -3.30
C ASN A 150 -3.52 -25.39 -4.06
N ASP A 151 -4.48 -26.18 -3.61
CA ASP A 151 -4.84 -27.48 -4.20
C ASP A 151 -6.04 -27.38 -5.14
N THR A 152 -6.70 -26.21 -5.18
CA THR A 152 -7.86 -25.95 -6.03
C THR A 152 -7.48 -25.92 -7.51
N LEU A 153 -8.14 -26.75 -8.32
CA LEU A 153 -7.94 -26.76 -9.78
C LEU A 153 -8.43 -25.45 -10.39
N ILE A 154 -7.67 -24.93 -11.36
CA ILE A 154 -7.97 -23.64 -12.01
C ILE A 154 -9.36 -23.64 -12.65
N GLU A 155 -9.76 -24.75 -13.27
CA GLU A 155 -11.06 -24.88 -13.96
C GLU A 155 -12.25 -24.84 -12.99
N GLU A 156 -12.02 -25.17 -11.72
CA GLU A 156 -13.03 -25.18 -10.65
C GLU A 156 -12.98 -23.89 -9.81
N ALA A 157 -11.95 -23.07 -10.00
CA ALA A 157 -11.69 -21.89 -9.17
C ALA A 157 -12.63 -20.73 -9.52
N ASP A 158 -13.51 -20.38 -8.59
CA ASP A 158 -14.35 -19.18 -8.65
C ASP A 158 -13.87 -18.15 -7.62
N VAL A 159 -12.78 -17.43 -7.93
CA VAL A 159 -12.21 -16.45 -7.00
C VAL A 159 -13.01 -15.13 -7.07
N GLN A 160 -13.83 -14.91 -6.05
CA GLN A 160 -14.70 -13.73 -5.88
C GLN A 160 -14.09 -12.67 -4.96
N TYR A 161 -13.16 -13.06 -4.08
CA TYR A 161 -12.38 -12.14 -3.25
C TYR A 161 -10.99 -12.71 -2.97
N PHE A 162 -10.05 -11.83 -2.64
CA PHE A 162 -8.78 -12.20 -2.06
C PHE A 162 -8.26 -11.14 -1.09
N ILE A 163 -7.39 -11.57 -0.20
CA ILE A 163 -6.88 -10.80 0.93
C ILE A 163 -5.37 -10.67 0.78
N VAL A 164 -4.90 -9.43 0.92
CA VAL A 164 -3.50 -9.06 0.74
C VAL A 164 -2.99 -8.33 1.96
N THR A 165 -1.76 -8.63 2.36
CA THR A 165 -1.01 -7.93 3.41
C THR A 165 0.43 -7.65 2.98
N ASP A 166 1.15 -6.86 3.77
CA ASP A 166 2.61 -6.82 3.73
C ASP A 166 3.25 -7.81 4.72
N ALA A 167 4.58 -7.92 4.68
CA ALA A 167 5.35 -8.79 5.55
C ALA A 167 5.29 -8.39 7.04
N SER A 168 5.04 -7.12 7.34
CA SER A 168 4.91 -6.60 8.71
C SER A 168 3.48 -6.70 9.26
N ARG A 169 2.50 -7.10 8.45
CA ARG A 169 1.07 -7.19 8.79
C ARG A 169 0.48 -5.86 9.24
N MET A 170 1.05 -4.78 8.72
CA MET A 170 0.60 -3.42 8.99
C MET A 170 -0.37 -2.96 7.92
N SER A 171 -0.09 -3.31 6.65
CA SER A 171 -0.98 -3.02 5.52
C SER A 171 -1.91 -4.19 5.29
N LEU A 172 -3.17 -3.89 4.99
CA LEU A 172 -4.19 -4.87 4.61
C LEU A 172 -5.00 -4.28 3.45
N SER A 173 -5.31 -5.11 2.46
CA SER A 173 -6.30 -4.83 1.42
C SER A 173 -7.14 -6.09 1.20
N VAL A 174 -8.46 -5.93 1.15
CA VAL A 174 -9.36 -6.99 0.65
C VAL A 174 -9.93 -6.52 -0.66
N TYR A 175 -9.71 -7.31 -1.71
CA TYR A 175 -10.26 -7.08 -3.05
C TYR A 175 -11.41 -8.04 -3.30
N CYS A 176 -12.48 -7.57 -3.96
CA CYS A 176 -13.60 -8.40 -4.39
C CYS A 176 -14.03 -8.09 -5.83
N ARG A 177 -14.68 -9.05 -6.50
CA ARG A 177 -15.22 -8.88 -7.86
C ARG A 177 -16.46 -7.98 -7.87
N GLU A 178 -17.37 -8.16 -6.91
CA GLU A 178 -18.59 -7.36 -6.77
C GLU A 178 -18.78 -6.93 -5.30
N PRO A 179 -18.79 -5.62 -4.99
CA PRO A 179 -18.93 -5.15 -3.61
C PRO A 179 -20.25 -5.58 -2.96
N PHE A 180 -21.37 -5.48 -3.68
CA PHE A 180 -22.68 -5.80 -3.12
C PHE A 180 -22.79 -7.29 -2.76
N LYS A 181 -22.41 -8.17 -3.68
CA LYS A 181 -22.33 -9.62 -3.44
C LYS A 181 -21.37 -9.94 -2.30
N PHE A 182 -20.22 -9.27 -2.22
CA PHE A 182 -19.26 -9.45 -1.15
C PHE A 182 -19.86 -9.13 0.23
N PHE A 183 -20.49 -7.96 0.39
CA PHE A 183 -21.09 -7.57 1.67
C PHE A 183 -22.25 -8.49 2.09
N GLN A 184 -22.96 -9.07 1.14
CA GLN A 184 -24.05 -10.01 1.41
C GLN A 184 -23.58 -11.41 1.78
N HIS A 185 -22.56 -11.93 1.09
CA HIS A 185 -22.21 -13.36 1.16
C HIS A 185 -20.87 -13.66 1.83
N TYR A 186 -19.86 -12.80 1.67
CA TYR A 186 -18.47 -13.10 2.03
C TYR A 186 -17.94 -12.27 3.20
N ASN A 187 -18.60 -11.15 3.52
CA ASN A 187 -18.12 -10.23 4.56
C ASN A 187 -17.94 -10.89 5.94
N LYS A 188 -18.85 -11.79 6.33
CA LYS A 188 -18.78 -12.45 7.64
C LYS A 188 -17.59 -13.42 7.74
N GLU A 189 -17.35 -14.23 6.70
CA GLU A 189 -16.22 -15.17 6.70
C GLU A 189 -14.88 -14.44 6.60
N VAL A 190 -14.81 -13.36 5.80
CA VAL A 190 -13.59 -12.54 5.70
C VAL A 190 -13.30 -11.83 7.01
N ALA A 191 -14.30 -11.22 7.66
CA ALA A 191 -14.11 -10.57 8.96
C ALA A 191 -13.61 -11.57 10.02
N LYS A 192 -14.18 -12.77 10.06
CA LYS A 192 -13.75 -13.84 10.95
C LYS A 192 -12.31 -14.28 10.65
N TYR A 193 -11.98 -14.51 9.38
CA TYR A 193 -10.62 -14.87 8.99
C TYR A 193 -9.62 -13.77 9.38
N LEU A 194 -9.94 -12.49 9.15
CA LEU A 194 -9.04 -11.39 9.50
C LEU A 194 -8.76 -11.33 11.01
N GLU A 195 -9.78 -11.56 11.85
CA GLU A 195 -9.64 -11.64 13.30
C GLU A 195 -8.73 -12.82 13.72
N GLU A 196 -8.98 -14.02 13.21
CA GLU A 196 -8.16 -15.23 13.45
C GLU A 196 -6.73 -15.08 12.91
N ALA A 197 -6.59 -14.37 11.79
CA ALA A 197 -5.34 -14.00 11.17
C ALA A 197 -4.71 -12.76 11.84
N GLY A 198 -5.13 -12.37 13.05
CA GLY A 198 -4.50 -11.35 13.89
C GLY A 198 -4.56 -9.91 13.37
N PHE A 199 -5.45 -9.62 12.43
CA PHE A 199 -5.79 -8.25 12.04
C PHE A 199 -6.88 -7.71 12.96
N GLY A 200 -6.63 -6.58 13.62
CA GLY A 200 -7.56 -6.00 14.59
C GLY A 200 -7.34 -6.50 16.02
N GLY A 201 -8.40 -6.48 16.83
CA GLY A 201 -8.34 -6.78 18.26
C GLY A 201 -7.79 -5.61 19.09
N LYS A 202 -6.80 -5.86 19.97
CA LYS A 202 -6.19 -4.85 20.87
C LYS A 202 -5.26 -3.86 20.15
N VAL A 203 -5.15 -3.96 18.83
CA VAL A 203 -4.16 -3.27 18.00
C VAL A 203 -4.85 -2.35 17.00
N ALA A 204 -4.84 -1.05 17.27
CA ALA A 204 -5.59 -0.10 16.45
C ALA A 204 -5.00 0.10 15.04
N PHE A 205 -3.70 -0.12 14.85
CA PHE A 205 -3.00 0.23 13.59
C PHE A 205 -3.18 -0.78 12.46
N ASN A 206 -3.40 -2.07 12.75
CA ASN A 206 -3.67 -3.09 11.73
C ASN A 206 -5.15 -3.51 11.66
N SER A 207 -6.03 -2.77 12.36
CA SER A 207 -7.46 -3.05 12.39
C SER A 207 -8.08 -2.94 11.00
N PRO A 208 -8.80 -3.97 10.52
CA PRO A 208 -9.56 -3.87 9.29
C PRO A 208 -10.62 -2.78 9.41
N ARG A 209 -10.73 -1.96 8.36
CA ARG A 209 -11.75 -0.92 8.22
C ARG A 209 -12.44 -1.10 6.87
N PRO A 210 -13.77 -1.21 6.85
CA PRO A 210 -14.51 -1.27 5.59
C PRO A 210 -14.35 0.06 4.84
N ILE A 211 -14.28 -0.04 3.53
CA ILE A 211 -14.23 1.11 2.61
C ILE A 211 -15.60 1.25 1.97
N TYR A 212 -16.04 2.50 1.79
CA TYR A 212 -17.31 2.80 1.16
C TYR A 212 -17.33 2.33 -0.31
N GLN A 213 -18.29 1.46 -0.64
CA GLN A 213 -18.58 0.94 -1.98
C GLN A 213 -20.11 0.96 -2.20
N GLY A 214 -20.70 2.15 -2.25
CA GLY A 214 -22.13 2.34 -2.42
C GLY A 214 -22.59 2.28 -3.89
N PRO A 215 -23.92 2.20 -4.13
CA PRO A 215 -24.48 2.25 -5.48
C PRO A 215 -24.30 3.60 -6.19
N ASP A 216 -23.97 4.65 -5.44
CA ASP A 216 -23.62 5.98 -5.95
C ASP A 216 -22.12 6.13 -6.25
N CYS A 217 -21.32 5.05 -6.14
CA CYS A 217 -19.94 5.07 -6.57
C CYS A 217 -19.84 5.07 -8.10
N GLU A 218 -19.36 6.18 -8.65
CA GLU A 218 -18.95 6.27 -10.05
C GLU A 218 -17.47 5.86 -10.17
N TRP A 219 -17.24 4.59 -10.51
CA TRP A 219 -15.88 4.08 -10.73
C TRP A 219 -15.36 4.47 -12.12
N PRO A 220 -14.18 5.10 -12.22
CA PRO A 220 -13.58 5.43 -13.50
C PRO A 220 -13.23 4.16 -14.26
N THR A 221 -13.36 4.19 -15.59
CA THR A 221 -12.96 3.06 -16.43
C THR A 221 -11.44 2.89 -16.45
N GLU A 222 -10.96 1.70 -16.80
CA GLU A 222 -9.52 1.43 -16.95
C GLU A 222 -8.80 2.46 -17.83
N LYS A 223 -9.40 2.83 -18.97
CA LYS A 223 -8.83 3.84 -19.89
C LYS A 223 -8.77 5.22 -19.25
N GLU A 224 -9.78 5.55 -18.45
CA GLU A 224 -9.82 6.82 -17.72
C GLU A 224 -8.74 6.86 -16.62
N VAL A 225 -8.56 5.77 -15.87
CA VAL A 225 -7.49 5.64 -14.86
C VAL A 225 -6.12 5.86 -15.52
N PHE A 226 -5.86 5.18 -16.64
CA PHE A 226 -4.64 5.34 -17.40
C PHE A 226 -4.44 6.79 -17.87
N ALA A 227 -5.45 7.40 -18.49
CA ALA A 227 -5.36 8.77 -18.99
C ALA A 227 -5.11 9.80 -17.88
N ARG A 228 -5.83 9.70 -16.76
CA ARG A 228 -5.64 10.58 -15.59
C ARG A 228 -4.22 10.47 -15.03
N ARG A 229 -3.69 9.25 -14.93
CA ARG A 229 -2.32 9.02 -14.47
C ARG A 229 -1.28 9.63 -15.40
N VAL A 230 -1.40 9.41 -16.70
CA VAL A 230 -0.47 9.97 -17.70
C VAL A 230 -0.50 11.50 -17.66
N LEU A 231 -1.68 12.11 -17.56
CA LEU A 231 -1.81 13.57 -17.45
C LEU A 231 -1.19 14.11 -16.15
N LYS A 232 -1.46 13.46 -15.00
CA LYS A 232 -0.84 13.81 -13.71
C LYS A 232 0.68 13.76 -13.78
N ASN A 233 1.24 12.71 -14.37
CA ASN A 233 2.69 12.56 -14.51
C ASN A 233 3.29 13.62 -15.45
N HIS A 234 2.61 13.95 -16.54
CA HIS A 234 3.01 15.02 -17.46
C HIS A 234 3.00 16.40 -16.80
N GLU A 235 1.96 16.71 -16.02
CA GLU A 235 1.88 17.95 -15.25
C GLU A 235 2.97 18.04 -14.20
N ASN A 236 3.25 16.95 -13.49
CA ASN A 236 4.32 16.88 -12.50
C ASN A 236 5.70 17.07 -13.15
N ALA A 237 5.95 16.46 -14.31
CA ALA A 237 7.18 16.63 -15.07
C ALA A 237 7.37 18.09 -15.51
N LYS A 238 6.33 18.72 -16.08
CA LYS A 238 6.36 20.15 -16.45
C LYS A 238 6.58 21.06 -15.24
N ARG A 239 5.94 20.76 -14.11
CA ARG A 239 6.17 21.51 -12.85
C ARG A 239 7.61 21.35 -12.38
N ALA A 240 8.16 20.14 -12.40
CA ALA A 240 9.56 19.89 -12.05
C ALA A 240 10.52 20.66 -12.98
N GLU A 241 10.24 20.70 -14.29
CA GLU A 241 11.00 21.51 -15.25
C GLU A 241 10.92 23.02 -14.93
N SER A 242 9.74 23.53 -14.58
CA SER A 242 9.55 24.94 -14.19
C SER A 242 10.19 25.29 -12.84
N THR A 243 10.31 24.33 -11.93
CA THR A 243 10.89 24.51 -10.59
C THR A 243 12.41 24.33 -10.60
N ASN A 244 12.94 23.50 -11.50
CA ASN A 244 14.36 23.40 -11.84
C ASN A 244 14.85 24.56 -12.72
N GLY A 245 14.14 25.70 -12.71
CA GLY A 245 14.54 26.98 -13.27
C GLY A 245 15.82 27.60 -12.65
N THR A 246 16.69 26.82 -11.99
CA THR A 246 18.12 27.09 -12.06
C THR A 246 18.56 26.82 -13.50
N SER A 247 18.57 27.89 -14.30
CA SER A 247 19.00 27.92 -15.69
C SER A 247 20.16 26.94 -15.94
N PRO A 248 20.14 26.15 -17.03
CA PRO A 248 21.28 25.35 -17.47
C PRO A 248 22.59 26.16 -17.56
N GLU A 249 22.49 27.49 -17.69
CA GLU A 249 23.62 28.41 -17.63
C GLU A 249 24.27 28.51 -16.24
N LEU A 250 23.51 28.37 -15.16
CA LEU A 250 24.01 28.47 -13.79
C LEU A 250 24.82 27.22 -13.41
N LEU A 251 24.31 26.03 -13.77
CA LEU A 251 25.04 24.76 -13.65
C LEU A 251 26.28 24.72 -14.57
N LYS A 252 26.17 25.26 -15.79
CA LYS A 252 27.31 25.39 -16.71
C LYS A 252 28.36 26.38 -16.19
N ASN A 253 27.96 27.49 -15.58
CA ASN A 253 28.87 28.46 -14.96
C ASN A 253 29.52 27.92 -13.68
N VAL A 254 28.80 27.13 -12.87
CA VAL A 254 29.34 26.43 -11.68
C VAL A 254 30.38 25.37 -12.10
N LEU A 255 30.12 24.62 -13.17
CA LEU A 255 31.05 23.60 -13.68
C LEU A 255 32.27 24.22 -14.39
N GLN A 256 32.12 25.38 -15.04
CA GLN A 256 33.21 26.06 -15.73
C GLN A 256 34.07 26.96 -14.83
N ASN A 257 33.50 27.52 -13.76
CA ASN A 257 34.22 28.37 -12.81
C ASN A 257 33.62 28.29 -11.39
N PRO A 258 33.89 27.20 -10.66
CA PRO A 258 33.28 26.94 -9.35
C PRO A 258 33.61 28.02 -8.30
N GLN A 259 34.77 28.68 -8.41
CA GLN A 259 35.17 29.76 -7.48
C GLN A 259 34.34 31.05 -7.65
N LYS A 260 33.94 31.37 -8.89
CA LYS A 260 33.17 32.58 -9.18
C LYS A 260 31.70 32.41 -8.77
N ALA A 261 31.15 31.23 -9.00
CA ALA A 261 29.80 30.88 -8.55
C ALA A 261 29.68 30.85 -7.02
N LEU A 262 30.73 30.40 -6.31
CA LEU A 262 30.76 30.43 -4.84
C LEU A 262 30.78 31.87 -4.30
N GLN A 263 31.49 32.80 -4.96
CA GLN A 263 31.49 34.22 -4.60
C GLN A 263 30.12 34.87 -4.79
N GLU A 264 29.42 34.60 -5.89
CA GLU A 264 28.09 35.15 -6.14
C GLU A 264 27.06 34.67 -5.12
N ILE A 265 27.16 33.40 -4.70
CA ILE A 265 26.31 32.81 -3.64
C ILE A 265 26.59 33.46 -2.28
N LEU A 266 27.86 33.76 -1.97
CA LEU A 266 28.24 34.43 -0.72
C LEU A 266 27.83 35.91 -0.67
N THR A 267 27.59 36.54 -1.81
CA THR A 267 27.10 37.94 -1.90
C THR A 267 25.58 38.08 -1.96
N MET A 268 24.84 36.98 -2.10
CA MET A 268 23.38 36.97 -1.94
C MET A 268 23.00 36.84 -0.45
N HIS A 269 23.11 37.96 0.27
CA HIS A 269 22.44 38.24 1.55
C HIS A 269 21.90 39.67 1.49
#